data_AF-A0A317KEY1-F1
#
_entry.id   AF-A0A317KEY1-F1
#
_cell.length_a   1.000
_cell.length_b   1.000
_cell.length_c   1.000
_cell.angle_alpha   90.00
_cell.angle_beta   90.00
_cell.angle_gamma   90.00
#
_symmetry.space_group_name_H-M   'P 1'
#
loop_
_entity.id
_entity.type
_entity.pdbx_description
1 polymer ?
#
loop_
_entity_poly.entity_id
_entity_poly.type
_entity_poly.pdbx_seq_one_letter_code
_entity_poly.pdbx_strand_id
1 'polypeptide(L)'
;ERVRRLAAAAAGLPARAVRVHVLAELPRLSNGKPDHRAVRALAAAPPPPRAVEPAGGGTDQLCRLYAELLDLPEVTADDSFVGLGGDSLSYVEMSVRLEELLGDLPTDWHTTPIRDLAPAEPVRPSRRRVLETSVALRALAIVVIVGSHIPVFTVKGGAHLLLAVAGFNFARFHLTAGPRRDRLRATQRGIGRIVLPSVAWIALAGAVTGDYTLTNVLLLNSVLGPHDGPTQWHFWFIEALVAILVVATALIAVPAVDRIERRYPFGLPLTLAALGLVTRYDLPGLAALGHVPSAVVVFWLFALGWAAARATRTAQRVTVTAAALLTVPGLFGEPFREAFIVAGFALLVWVPRLPSRPVLNRVAATLAGSSLYIYLTHWQVLPVVGPWSRELALVVSLAVGIGCAALVRRLPAMARGRLRAATP
;
A
#
# COMPACT_ATOMS: atom_id res chain seq x y z
N GLU A 1 -9.73 -30.28 17.96
CA GLU A 1 -10.26 -29.75 16.67
C GLU A 1 -11.63 -30.21 16.21
N ARG A 2 -11.85 -31.50 15.92
CA ARG A 2 -13.14 -32.00 15.42
C ARG A 2 -14.33 -31.67 16.35
N VAL A 3 -14.16 -31.83 17.66
CA VAL A 3 -15.20 -31.54 18.67
C VAL A 3 -15.54 -30.05 18.72
N ARG A 4 -14.55 -29.17 18.59
CA ARG A 4 -14.74 -27.71 18.57
C ARG A 4 -15.55 -27.26 17.35
N ARG A 5 -15.29 -27.84 16.17
CA ARG A 5 -16.05 -27.55 14.94
C ARG A 5 -17.50 -28.03 15.03
N LEU A 6 -17.74 -29.22 15.58
CA LEU A 6 -19.10 -29.74 15.79
C LEU A 6 -19.88 -28.88 16.80
N ALA A 7 -19.25 -28.49 17.91
CA ALA A 7 -19.86 -27.62 18.91
C ALA A 7 -20.14 -26.21 18.37
N ALA A 8 -19.23 -25.64 17.57
CA ALA A 8 -19.39 -24.36 16.90
C ALA A 8 -20.56 -24.36 15.90
N ALA A 9 -20.65 -25.41 15.08
CA ALA A 9 -21.75 -25.58 14.13
C ALA A 9 -23.10 -25.75 14.84
N ALA A 10 -23.17 -26.57 15.90
CA ALA A 10 -24.40 -26.78 16.67
C ALA A 10 -24.88 -25.52 17.42
N ALA A 11 -23.94 -24.67 17.84
CA ALA A 11 -24.25 -23.42 18.57
C ALA A 11 -24.44 -22.20 17.64
N GLY A 12 -24.21 -22.33 16.33
CA GLY A 12 -24.21 -21.18 15.40
C GLY A 12 -23.11 -20.15 15.68
N LEU A 13 -22.02 -20.55 16.35
CA LEU A 13 -20.93 -19.68 16.77
C LEU A 13 -19.67 -19.88 15.92
N PRO A 14 -18.84 -18.85 15.70
CA PRO A 14 -17.52 -19.01 15.08
C PRO A 14 -16.61 -19.92 15.94
N ALA A 15 -15.78 -20.76 15.31
CA ALA A 15 -14.90 -21.71 16.03
C ALA A 15 -13.92 -21.04 17.01
N ARG A 16 -13.60 -19.76 16.82
CA ARG A 16 -12.79 -18.93 17.74
C ARG A 16 -13.54 -18.47 19.01
N ALA A 17 -14.86 -18.51 18.99
CA ALA A 17 -15.72 -18.17 20.13
C ALA A 17 -16.05 -19.40 21.00
N VAL A 18 -15.72 -20.61 20.54
CA VAL A 18 -16.00 -21.86 21.25
C VAL A 18 -14.74 -22.40 21.92
N ARG A 19 -14.77 -22.48 23.25
CA ARG A 19 -13.75 -23.14 24.06
C ARG A 19 -14.18 -24.57 24.37
N VAL A 20 -13.28 -25.53 24.19
CA VAL A 20 -13.52 -26.95 24.49
C VAL A 20 -12.55 -27.38 25.57
N HIS A 21 -13.09 -27.93 26.66
CA HIS A 21 -12.32 -28.55 27.73
C HIS A 21 -12.57 -30.06 27.67
N VAL A 22 -11.50 -30.84 27.55
CA VAL A 22 -11.57 -32.32 27.59
C VAL A 22 -11.42 -32.73 29.04
N LEU A 23 -12.40 -33.48 29.55
CA LEU A 23 -12.40 -34.03 30.89
C LEU A 23 -12.49 -35.55 30.77
N ALA A 24 -11.75 -36.28 31.61
CA ALA A 24 -11.85 -37.73 31.67
C ALA A 24 -13.27 -38.16 32.10
N GLU A 25 -13.86 -37.44 33.07
CA GLU A 25 -15.24 -37.60 33.49
C GLU A 25 -15.88 -36.23 33.78
N LEU A 26 -17.18 -36.11 33.54
CA LEU A 26 -17.92 -34.89 33.86
C LEU A 26 -18.13 -34.81 35.38
N PRO A 27 -17.78 -33.68 36.05
CA PRO A 27 -18.05 -33.51 37.46
C PRO A 27 -19.54 -33.69 37.77
N ARG A 28 -19.85 -34.53 38.77
CA ARG A 28 -21.20 -34.84 39.21
C ARG A 28 -21.33 -34.63 40.73
N LEU A 29 -22.52 -34.27 41.16
CA LEU A 29 -22.93 -34.22 42.56
C LEU A 29 -23.09 -35.66 43.10
N SER A 30 -23.14 -35.82 44.43
CA SER A 30 -23.34 -37.11 45.11
C SER A 30 -24.63 -37.84 44.70
N ASN A 31 -25.60 -37.12 44.13
CA ASN A 31 -26.85 -37.67 43.57
C ASN A 31 -26.77 -38.00 42.07
N GLY A 32 -25.58 -37.98 41.47
CA GLY A 32 -25.32 -38.32 40.06
C GLY A 32 -25.64 -37.23 39.02
N LYS A 33 -26.22 -36.09 39.43
CA LYS A 33 -26.50 -34.96 38.53
C LYS A 33 -25.21 -34.20 38.18
N PRO A 34 -25.08 -33.62 36.96
CA PRO A 34 -23.93 -32.79 36.60
C PRO A 34 -23.73 -31.62 37.56
N ASP A 35 -22.51 -31.45 38.06
CA ASP A 35 -22.15 -30.31 38.89
C ASP A 35 -21.80 -29.11 38.00
N HIS A 36 -22.83 -28.36 37.63
CA HIS A 36 -22.70 -27.15 36.82
C HIS A 36 -21.86 -26.03 37.48
N ARG A 37 -21.66 -26.08 38.80
CA ARG A 37 -20.80 -25.10 39.49
C ARG A 37 -19.35 -25.48 39.31
N ALA A 38 -19.00 -26.75 39.48
CA ALA A 38 -17.66 -27.26 39.18
C ALA A 38 -17.28 -27.06 37.71
N VAL A 39 -18.20 -27.35 36.78
CA VAL A 39 -17.99 -27.12 35.33
C VAL A 39 -17.77 -25.64 35.00
N ARG A 40 -18.54 -24.73 35.61
CA ARG A 40 -18.34 -23.28 35.40
C ARG A 40 -17.01 -22.80 36.00
N ALA A 41 -16.58 -23.35 37.13
CA ALA A 41 -15.29 -23.04 37.72
C ALA A 41 -14.12 -23.47 36.82
N LEU A 42 -14.24 -24.62 36.13
CA LEU A 42 -13.26 -25.06 35.12
C LEU A 42 -13.14 -24.11 33.92
N ALA A 43 -14.21 -23.40 33.56
CA ALA A 43 -14.21 -22.40 32.49
C ALA A 43 -13.71 -21.00 32.94
N ALA A 44 -13.76 -20.73 34.25
CA ALA A 44 -13.40 -19.46 34.88
C ALA A 44 -11.94 -19.40 35.37
N ALA A 45 -11.27 -20.55 35.48
CA ALA A 45 -9.84 -20.58 35.74
C ALA A 45 -9.09 -19.82 34.64
N PRO A 46 -8.15 -18.90 34.98
CA PRO A 46 -7.20 -18.38 34.01
C PRO A 46 -6.55 -19.58 33.31
N PRO A 47 -6.34 -19.53 31.99
CA PRO A 47 -5.65 -20.62 31.34
C PRO A 47 -4.35 -20.87 32.12
N PRO A 48 -3.94 -22.13 32.38
CA PRO A 48 -2.54 -22.35 32.70
C PRO A 48 -1.75 -21.57 31.65
N PRO A 49 -0.67 -20.84 32.02
CA PRO A 49 0.17 -20.17 31.03
C PRO A 49 0.35 -21.21 29.97
N ARG A 50 -0.16 -20.94 28.76
CA ARG A 50 -0.14 -21.94 27.69
C ARG A 50 1.27 -22.44 27.74
N ALA A 51 1.47 -23.70 28.13
CA ALA A 51 2.68 -24.39 27.77
C ALA A 51 2.71 -24.11 26.29
N VAL A 52 3.66 -23.26 25.91
CA VAL A 52 3.96 -22.97 24.54
C VAL A 52 4.29 -24.36 24.04
N GLU A 53 3.30 -25.07 23.50
CA GLU A 53 3.56 -26.23 22.70
C GLU A 53 4.50 -25.67 21.63
N PRO A 54 5.78 -26.09 21.61
CA PRO A 54 6.70 -25.67 20.59
C PRO A 54 6.36 -26.48 19.33
N ALA A 55 5.17 -26.25 18.77
CA ALA A 55 4.61 -27.02 17.67
C ALA A 55 3.57 -26.25 16.82
N GLY A 56 3.57 -24.92 16.86
CA GLY A 56 3.01 -24.12 15.76
C GLY A 56 4.17 -23.70 14.86
N GLY A 57 4.36 -24.37 13.72
CA GLY A 57 5.46 -24.07 12.80
C GLY A 57 5.49 -22.59 12.40
N GLY A 58 6.61 -22.13 11.82
CA GLY A 58 6.78 -20.73 11.38
C GLY A 58 5.57 -20.18 10.59
N THR A 59 4.90 -21.06 9.84
CA THR A 59 3.67 -20.79 9.09
C THR A 59 2.53 -20.18 9.92
N ASP A 60 2.24 -20.67 11.13
CA ASP A 60 1.13 -20.14 11.96
C ASP A 60 1.43 -18.73 12.49
N GLN A 61 2.70 -18.42 12.72
CA GLN A 61 3.14 -17.08 13.06
C GLN A 61 3.00 -16.14 11.85
N LEU A 62 3.36 -16.61 10.66
CA LEU A 62 3.21 -15.85 9.42
C LEU A 62 1.73 -15.59 9.10
N CYS A 63 0.84 -16.60 9.16
CA CYS A 63 -0.60 -16.41 8.94
C CYS A 63 -1.19 -15.34 9.88
N ARG A 64 -0.78 -15.31 11.15
CA ARG A 64 -1.20 -14.27 12.11
C ARG A 64 -0.69 -12.89 11.73
N LEU A 65 0.58 -12.77 11.33
CA LEU A 65 1.15 -11.50 10.87
C LEU A 65 0.39 -10.97 9.63
N TYR A 66 0.08 -11.86 8.68
CA TYR A 66 -0.71 -11.51 7.49
C TYR A 66 -2.12 -11.04 7.85
N ALA A 67 -2.82 -11.76 8.71
CA ALA A 67 -4.15 -11.39 9.17
C ALA A 67 -4.15 -10.02 9.88
N GLU A 68 -3.15 -9.76 10.72
CA GLU A 68 -3.00 -8.50 11.45
C GLU A 68 -2.74 -7.32 10.50
N LEU A 69 -1.75 -7.42 9.62
CA LEU A 69 -1.32 -6.31 8.77
C LEU A 69 -2.26 -6.02 7.59
N LEU A 70 -2.93 -7.05 7.05
CA LEU A 70 -3.89 -6.87 5.96
C LEU A 70 -5.31 -6.59 6.44
N ASP A 71 -5.50 -6.61 7.76
CA ASP A 71 -6.78 -6.46 8.42
C ASP A 71 -7.84 -7.49 7.97
N LEU A 72 -7.47 -8.76 8.02
CA LEU A 72 -8.29 -9.88 7.57
C LEU A 72 -8.67 -10.80 8.74
N PRO A 73 -9.92 -11.31 8.77
CA PRO A 73 -10.40 -12.15 9.86
C PRO A 73 -9.76 -13.55 9.86
N GLU A 74 -9.37 -14.06 8.69
CA GLU A 74 -8.79 -15.39 8.50
C GLU A 74 -7.77 -15.31 7.36
N VAL A 75 -6.62 -15.96 7.57
CA VAL A 75 -5.56 -16.17 6.59
C VAL A 75 -5.06 -17.60 6.75
N THR A 76 -4.97 -18.31 5.63
CA THR A 76 -4.54 -19.71 5.54
C THR A 76 -3.11 -19.80 4.99
N ALA A 77 -2.48 -20.95 5.18
CA ALA A 77 -1.10 -21.16 4.73
C ALA A 77 -0.95 -21.17 3.19
N ASP A 78 -2.04 -21.41 2.46
CA ASP A 78 -2.07 -21.42 1.00
C ASP A 78 -2.23 -20.02 0.41
N ASP A 79 -2.52 -19.02 1.25
CA ASP A 79 -2.68 -17.65 0.81
C ASP A 79 -1.33 -17.00 0.50
N SER A 80 -1.34 -16.02 -0.41
CA SER A 80 -0.21 -15.14 -0.70
C SER A 80 -0.60 -13.69 -0.42
N PHE A 81 0.39 -12.81 -0.23
CA PHE A 81 0.15 -11.38 0.02
C PHE A 81 -0.73 -10.75 -1.06
N VAL A 82 -0.41 -11.06 -2.31
CA VAL A 82 -1.16 -10.61 -3.47
C VAL A 82 -2.56 -11.24 -3.53
N GLY A 83 -2.70 -12.53 -3.22
CA GLY A 83 -4.00 -13.21 -3.17
C GLY A 83 -4.96 -12.61 -2.14
N LEU A 84 -4.43 -12.15 -1.01
CA LEU A 84 -5.19 -11.51 0.07
C LEU A 84 -5.56 -10.04 -0.22
N GLY A 85 -5.12 -9.49 -1.37
CA GLY A 85 -5.34 -8.10 -1.73
C GLY A 85 -4.41 -7.13 -1.02
N GLY A 86 -3.17 -7.56 -0.74
CA GLY A 86 -2.08 -6.69 -0.34
C GLY A 86 -1.79 -5.62 -1.41
N ASP A 87 -1.39 -4.44 -0.97
CA ASP A 87 -1.10 -3.32 -1.86
C ASP A 87 0.26 -2.71 -1.52
N SER A 88 0.64 -1.68 -2.26
CA SER A 88 1.96 -1.07 -2.08
C SER A 88 2.22 -0.42 -0.72
N LEU A 89 1.16 -0.05 0.02
CA LEU A 89 1.29 0.53 1.35
C LEU A 89 1.55 -0.59 2.37
N SER A 90 0.73 -1.64 2.34
CA SER A 90 0.90 -2.79 3.24
C SER A 90 2.12 -3.63 2.89
N TYR A 91 2.61 -3.56 1.65
CA TYR A 91 3.79 -4.29 1.17
C TYR A 91 5.04 -3.92 1.95
N VAL A 92 5.25 -2.62 2.17
CA VAL A 92 6.43 -2.09 2.84
C VAL A 92 6.49 -2.56 4.30
N GLU A 93 5.36 -2.45 4.99
CA GLU A 93 5.25 -2.88 6.39
C GLU A 93 5.40 -4.39 6.52
N MET A 94 4.73 -5.15 5.64
CA MET A 94 4.83 -6.60 5.58
C MET A 94 6.26 -7.05 5.29
N SER A 95 6.96 -6.46 4.31
CA SER A 95 8.31 -6.88 3.96
C SER A 95 9.30 -6.72 5.12
N VAL A 96 9.17 -5.63 5.90
CA VAL A 96 10.03 -5.41 7.06
C VAL A 96 9.75 -6.45 8.15
N ARG A 97 8.47 -6.69 8.46
CA ARG A 97 8.10 -7.68 9.48
C ARG A 97 8.45 -9.11 9.08
N LEU A 98 8.32 -9.45 7.81
CA LEU A 98 8.74 -10.74 7.29
C LEU A 98 10.26 -10.88 7.31
N GLU A 99 11.02 -9.85 6.95
CA GLU A 99 12.49 -9.88 7.03
C GLU A 99 12.98 -9.98 8.49
N GLU A 100 12.26 -9.37 9.44
CA GLU A 100 12.50 -9.53 10.89
C GLU A 100 12.31 -10.97 11.37
N LEU A 101 11.30 -11.67 10.84
CA LEU A 101 10.98 -13.05 11.22
C LEU A 101 11.80 -14.11 10.47
N LEU A 102 12.06 -13.88 9.17
CA LEU A 102 12.62 -14.86 8.24
C LEU A 102 14.12 -14.66 7.97
N GLY A 103 14.66 -13.47 8.29
CA GLY A 103 16.04 -13.14 7.99
C GLY A 103 16.24 -12.72 6.54
N ASP A 104 16.19 -13.65 5.58
CA ASP A 104 16.27 -13.34 4.14
C ASP A 104 14.91 -13.58 3.48
N LEU A 105 14.41 -12.56 2.78
CA LEU A 105 13.08 -12.58 2.18
C LEU A 105 13.21 -12.84 0.65
N PRO A 106 12.57 -13.89 0.10
CA PRO A 106 12.57 -14.15 -1.35
C PRO A 106 12.05 -12.96 -2.16
N THR A 107 12.42 -12.83 -3.44
CA THR A 107 12.02 -11.65 -4.26
C THR A 107 10.54 -11.66 -4.63
N ASP A 108 10.03 -12.86 -4.79
CA ASP A 108 8.67 -13.20 -5.16
C ASP A 108 7.78 -13.49 -3.95
N TRP A 109 8.24 -13.17 -2.73
CA TRP A 109 7.53 -13.46 -1.47
C TRP A 109 6.05 -13.04 -1.48
N HIS A 110 5.73 -11.98 -2.21
CA HIS A 110 4.40 -11.41 -2.30
C HIS A 110 3.43 -12.27 -3.12
N THR A 111 3.96 -13.13 -4.00
CA THR A 111 3.20 -14.13 -4.76
C THR A 111 3.39 -15.54 -4.21
N THR A 112 4.37 -15.77 -3.35
CA THR A 112 4.64 -17.05 -2.69
C THR A 112 3.56 -17.35 -1.63
N PRO A 113 3.01 -18.58 -1.58
CA PRO A 113 2.14 -19.01 -0.49
C PRO A 113 2.84 -18.96 0.88
N ILE A 114 2.12 -18.63 1.95
CA ILE A 114 2.68 -18.47 3.30
C ILE A 114 3.39 -19.75 3.79
N ARG A 115 2.87 -20.93 3.45
CA ARG A 115 3.50 -22.24 3.76
C ARG A 115 4.92 -22.37 3.19
N ASP A 116 5.19 -21.74 2.06
CA ASP A 116 6.46 -21.84 1.34
C ASP A 116 7.43 -20.71 1.77
N LEU A 117 6.99 -19.78 2.63
CA LEU A 117 7.82 -18.72 3.23
C LEU A 117 8.43 -19.14 4.57
N ALA A 118 7.86 -20.13 5.25
CA ALA A 118 8.35 -20.59 6.54
C ALA A 118 9.71 -21.31 6.36
N PRO A 119 10.77 -20.91 7.07
CA PRO A 119 12.05 -21.60 6.97
C PRO A 119 11.93 -22.99 7.58
N ALA A 120 12.51 -24.00 6.95
CA ALA A 120 12.67 -25.32 7.58
C ALA A 120 13.63 -25.27 8.79
N GLU A 121 14.53 -24.26 8.85
CA GLU A 121 15.51 -24.06 9.91
C GLU A 121 15.66 -22.57 10.30
N PRO A 122 15.98 -22.25 11.57
CA PRO A 122 16.23 -20.88 12.01
C PRO A 122 17.47 -20.27 11.33
N VAL A 123 17.25 -19.33 10.41
CA VAL A 123 18.31 -18.61 9.69
C VAL A 123 18.95 -17.56 10.60
N ARG A 124 20.29 -17.55 10.70
CA ARG A 124 21.02 -16.50 11.43
C ARG A 124 20.78 -15.14 10.78
N PRO A 125 20.48 -14.07 11.54
CA PRO A 125 20.21 -12.76 10.95
C PRO A 125 21.44 -12.22 10.21
N SER A 126 21.30 -12.05 8.89
CA SER A 126 22.31 -11.38 8.06
C SER A 126 22.49 -9.92 8.51
N ARG A 127 23.75 -9.46 8.63
CA ARG A 127 24.08 -8.04 8.85
C ARG A 127 23.82 -7.16 7.62
N ARG A 128 23.77 -7.75 6.42
CA ARG A 128 23.46 -7.05 5.17
C ARG A 128 21.97 -7.23 4.89
N ARG A 129 21.26 -6.10 4.83
CA ARG A 129 19.84 -6.05 4.50
C ARG A 129 19.69 -5.54 3.08
N VAL A 130 18.57 -5.87 2.47
CA VAL A 130 18.25 -5.41 1.12
C VAL A 130 17.01 -4.53 1.21
N LEU A 131 16.98 -3.47 0.41
CA LEU A 131 15.80 -2.61 0.28
C LEU A 131 15.25 -2.74 -1.14
N GLU A 132 13.95 -2.97 -1.28
CA GLU A 132 13.32 -2.90 -2.59
C GLU A 132 13.42 -1.48 -3.15
N THR A 133 13.81 -1.37 -4.41
CA THR A 133 13.98 -0.08 -5.07
C THR A 133 12.68 0.72 -5.14
N SER A 134 11.54 0.05 -5.33
CA SER A 134 10.21 0.69 -5.32
C SER A 134 9.94 1.42 -3.99
N VAL A 135 10.38 0.84 -2.87
CA VAL A 135 10.24 1.38 -1.52
C VAL A 135 11.23 2.53 -1.30
N ALA A 136 12.49 2.34 -1.71
CA ALA A 136 13.51 3.38 -1.64
C ALA A 136 13.12 4.63 -2.44
N LEU A 137 12.66 4.45 -3.68
CA LEU A 137 12.21 5.53 -4.54
C LEU A 137 10.97 6.23 -3.98
N ARG A 138 10.05 5.50 -3.34
CA ARG A 138 8.91 6.11 -2.67
C ARG A 138 9.33 6.98 -1.49
N ALA A 139 10.22 6.47 -0.64
CA ALA A 139 10.77 7.22 0.49
C ALA A 139 11.54 8.46 0.05
N LEU A 140 12.38 8.32 -0.98
CA LEU A 140 13.11 9.45 -1.58
C LEU A 140 12.15 10.48 -2.16
N ALA A 141 11.17 10.02 -2.94
CA ALA A 141 10.25 10.92 -3.63
C ALA A 141 9.36 11.71 -2.68
N ILE A 142 8.88 11.13 -1.57
CA ILE A 142 8.10 11.91 -0.60
C ILE A 142 8.94 12.99 0.08
N VAL A 143 10.20 12.69 0.44
CA VAL A 143 11.12 13.70 0.96
C VAL A 143 11.34 14.79 -0.09
N VAL A 144 11.59 14.42 -1.34
CA VAL A 144 11.77 15.36 -2.46
C VAL A 144 10.55 16.26 -2.67
N ILE A 145 9.35 15.70 -2.65
CA ILE A 145 8.10 16.47 -2.80
C ILE A 145 8.00 17.53 -1.70
N VAL A 146 8.06 17.11 -0.44
CA VAL A 146 7.89 18.01 0.70
C VAL A 146 9.00 19.06 0.74
N GLY A 147 10.27 18.64 0.60
CA GLY A 147 11.39 19.58 0.63
C GLY A 147 11.39 20.60 -0.52
N SER A 148 10.84 20.23 -1.68
CA SER A 148 10.67 21.16 -2.80
C SER A 148 9.51 22.16 -2.60
N HIS A 149 8.46 21.78 -1.86
CA HIS A 149 7.36 22.68 -1.50
C HIS A 149 7.73 23.65 -0.36
N ILE A 150 8.67 23.26 0.52
CA ILE A 150 9.19 24.06 1.67
C ILE A 150 10.43 24.91 1.28
N PRO A 151 10.67 25.10 -0.01
CA PRO A 151 12.00 25.38 -0.62
C PRO A 151 13.25 25.10 0.23
N VAL A 152 13.42 23.86 0.71
CA VAL A 152 14.67 23.37 1.34
C VAL A 152 15.70 23.00 0.28
N PHE A 153 15.26 22.41 -0.83
CA PHE A 153 16.09 22.14 -2.00
C PHE A 153 15.29 22.35 -3.29
N THR A 154 16.00 22.56 -4.40
CA THR A 154 15.41 22.88 -5.72
C THR A 154 15.08 21.66 -6.56
N VAL A 155 15.48 20.47 -6.12
CA VAL A 155 15.18 19.21 -6.82
C VAL A 155 13.68 18.94 -6.78
N LYS A 156 13.06 18.89 -7.97
CA LYS A 156 11.64 18.56 -8.18
C LYS A 156 11.51 17.20 -8.88
N GLY A 157 10.27 16.77 -9.13
CA GLY A 157 9.98 15.57 -9.92
C GLY A 157 9.61 14.33 -9.11
N GLY A 158 9.68 14.39 -7.78
CA GLY A 158 9.28 13.28 -6.89
C GLY A 158 7.88 12.73 -7.17
N ALA A 159 6.88 13.59 -7.39
CA ALA A 159 5.51 13.17 -7.70
C ALA A 159 5.40 12.39 -9.03
N HIS A 160 6.17 12.78 -10.05
CA HIS A 160 6.18 12.13 -11.36
C HIS A 160 6.86 10.77 -11.29
N LEU A 161 7.95 10.68 -10.52
CA LEU A 161 8.60 9.41 -10.21
C LEU A 161 7.67 8.48 -9.39
N LEU A 162 6.93 9.02 -8.41
CA LEU A 162 5.93 8.24 -7.67
C LEU A 162 4.83 7.70 -8.57
N LEU A 163 4.45 8.42 -9.63
CA LEU A 163 3.44 7.94 -10.57
C LEU A 163 3.93 6.72 -11.36
N ALA A 164 5.19 6.72 -11.80
CA ALA A 164 5.82 5.54 -12.39
C ALA A 164 5.92 4.38 -11.38
N VAL A 165 6.34 4.66 -10.14
CA VAL A 165 6.37 3.65 -9.06
C VAL A 165 4.97 3.11 -8.75
N ALA A 166 3.92 3.94 -8.85
CA ALA A 166 2.54 3.53 -8.67
C ALA A 166 2.09 2.56 -9.77
N GLY A 167 2.41 2.84 -11.04
CA GLY A 167 2.14 1.93 -12.15
C GLY A 167 2.89 0.60 -12.03
N PHE A 168 4.14 0.64 -11.60
CA PHE A 168 4.94 -0.55 -11.33
C PHE A 168 4.32 -1.43 -10.25
N ASN A 169 3.88 -0.83 -9.14
CA ASN A 169 3.24 -1.54 -8.04
C ASN A 169 1.81 -2.00 -8.39
N PHE A 170 1.08 -1.24 -9.21
CA PHE A 170 -0.23 -1.65 -9.72
C PHE A 170 -0.12 -2.98 -10.46
N ALA A 171 0.85 -3.10 -11.37
CA ALA A 171 1.08 -4.33 -12.11
C ALA A 171 1.48 -5.51 -11.21
N ARG A 172 2.34 -5.27 -10.21
CA ARG A 172 2.80 -6.32 -9.28
C ARG A 172 1.71 -6.84 -8.34
N PHE A 173 0.87 -5.94 -7.81
CA PHE A 173 -0.06 -6.30 -6.73
C PHE A 173 -1.51 -6.50 -7.19
N HIS A 174 -1.93 -5.85 -8.28
CA HIS A 174 -3.33 -5.87 -8.71
C HIS A 174 -3.56 -6.68 -9.99
N LEU A 175 -2.51 -6.91 -10.80
CA LEU A 175 -2.60 -7.68 -12.04
C LEU A 175 -2.08 -9.11 -11.88
N THR A 176 -2.73 -9.81 -10.96
CA THR A 176 -2.37 -11.14 -10.47
C THR A 176 -2.89 -12.24 -11.40
N ALA A 177 -2.41 -13.48 -11.22
CA ALA A 177 -2.92 -14.62 -11.99
C ALA A 177 -4.39 -14.96 -11.69
N GLY A 178 -4.91 -14.52 -10.53
CA GLY A 178 -6.23 -14.87 -10.03
C GLY A 178 -7.42 -14.38 -10.88
N PRO A 179 -8.64 -14.78 -10.50
CA PRO A 179 -9.85 -14.39 -11.20
C PRO A 179 -10.01 -12.87 -11.28
N ARG A 180 -10.52 -12.37 -12.41
CA ARG A 180 -10.71 -10.93 -12.65
C ARG A 180 -11.54 -10.25 -11.55
N ARG A 181 -12.60 -10.91 -11.05
CA ARG A 181 -13.47 -10.35 -10.00
C ARG A 181 -12.69 -10.04 -8.72
N ASP A 182 -11.76 -10.90 -8.35
CA ASP A 182 -10.98 -10.73 -7.12
C ASP A 182 -9.93 -9.63 -7.28
N ARG A 183 -9.30 -9.55 -8.46
CA ARG A 183 -8.41 -8.44 -8.83
C ARG A 183 -9.13 -7.08 -8.76
N LEU A 184 -10.33 -7.00 -9.32
CA LEU A 184 -11.14 -5.77 -9.29
C LEU A 184 -11.48 -5.37 -7.85
N ARG A 185 -11.92 -6.33 -7.02
CA ARG A 185 -12.22 -6.07 -5.60
C ARG A 185 -10.99 -5.65 -4.81
N ALA A 186 -9.83 -6.26 -5.06
CA ALA A 186 -8.57 -5.88 -4.43
C ALA A 186 -8.18 -4.44 -4.82
N THR A 187 -8.30 -4.11 -6.11
CA THR A 187 -7.99 -2.77 -6.61
C THR A 187 -8.92 -1.71 -6.06
N GLN A 188 -10.23 -1.98 -6.00
CA GLN A 188 -11.22 -1.10 -5.38
C GLN A 188 -10.92 -0.85 -3.90
N ARG A 189 -10.53 -1.89 -3.15
CA ARG A 189 -10.09 -1.75 -1.75
C ARG A 189 -8.83 -0.88 -1.64
N GLY A 190 -7.85 -1.08 -2.52
CA GLY A 190 -6.63 -0.27 -2.57
C GLY A 190 -6.92 1.20 -2.87
N ILE A 191 -7.80 1.49 -3.83
CA ILE A 191 -8.27 2.86 -4.12
C ILE A 191 -8.97 3.45 -2.88
N GLY A 192 -9.84 2.69 -2.22
CA GLY A 192 -10.52 3.13 -0.99
C GLY A 192 -9.54 3.50 0.13
N ARG A 193 -8.43 2.76 0.29
CA ARG A 193 -7.36 3.06 1.26
C ARG A 193 -6.62 4.38 0.98
N ILE A 194 -6.71 4.91 -0.25
CA ILE A 194 -6.17 6.23 -0.61
C ILE A 194 -7.26 7.29 -0.48
N VAL A 195 -8.42 7.05 -1.11
CA VAL A 195 -9.52 8.02 -1.21
C VAL A 195 -10.10 8.35 0.15
N LEU A 196 -10.47 7.36 0.96
CA LEU A 196 -11.15 7.60 2.25
C LEU A 196 -10.35 8.50 3.20
N PRO A 197 -9.07 8.20 3.53
CA PRO A 197 -8.31 9.09 4.40
C PRO A 197 -8.02 10.45 3.76
N SER A 198 -7.86 10.52 2.43
CA SER A 198 -7.65 11.79 1.73
C SER A 198 -8.88 12.69 1.81
N VAL A 199 -10.06 12.17 1.45
CA VAL A 199 -11.34 12.89 1.53
C VAL A 199 -11.60 13.36 2.96
N ALA A 200 -11.43 12.46 3.95
CA ALA A 200 -11.64 12.80 5.36
C ALA A 200 -10.69 13.90 5.84
N TRP A 201 -9.40 13.83 5.47
CA TRP A 201 -8.43 14.86 5.83
C TRP A 201 -8.69 16.19 5.14
N ILE A 202 -8.96 16.19 3.83
CA ILE A 202 -9.23 17.41 3.05
C ILE A 202 -10.50 18.09 3.55
N ALA A 203 -11.54 17.32 3.89
CA ALA A 203 -12.76 17.85 4.49
C ALA A 203 -12.50 18.48 5.86
N LEU A 204 -11.72 17.82 6.72
CA LEU A 204 -11.33 18.36 8.02
C LEU A 204 -10.50 19.64 7.87
N ALA A 205 -9.47 19.63 7.01
CA ALA A 205 -8.64 20.78 6.73
C ALA A 205 -9.47 21.94 6.15
N GLY A 206 -10.38 21.66 5.22
CA GLY A 206 -11.31 22.64 4.66
C GLY A 206 -12.25 23.24 5.70
N ALA A 207 -12.77 22.44 6.63
CA ALA A 207 -13.60 22.94 7.72
C ALA A 207 -12.84 23.82 8.72
N VAL A 208 -11.53 23.56 8.91
CA VAL A 208 -10.69 24.32 9.84
C VAL A 208 -10.11 25.59 9.22
N THR A 209 -9.63 25.53 7.98
CA THR A 209 -8.93 26.67 7.34
C THR A 209 -9.82 27.48 6.41
N GLY A 210 -10.90 26.90 5.87
CA GLY A 210 -11.77 27.55 4.88
C GLY A 210 -11.21 27.58 3.46
N ASP A 211 -10.01 27.02 3.21
CA ASP A 211 -9.30 27.16 1.94
C ASP A 211 -9.69 26.13 0.86
N TYR A 212 -10.42 25.08 1.25
CA TYR A 212 -10.72 23.94 0.38
C TYR A 212 -12.19 23.88 0.01
N THR A 213 -12.45 23.70 -1.28
CA THR A 213 -13.79 23.61 -1.86
C THR A 213 -14.29 22.16 -1.90
N LEU A 214 -15.58 21.96 -2.20
CA LEU A 214 -16.15 20.62 -2.37
C LEU A 214 -15.46 19.83 -3.49
N THR A 215 -14.98 20.48 -4.55
CA THR A 215 -14.25 19.81 -5.64
C THR A 215 -12.90 19.27 -5.17
N ASN A 216 -12.22 19.92 -4.22
CA ASN A 216 -11.02 19.37 -3.58
C ASN A 216 -11.36 18.13 -2.74
N VAL A 217 -12.42 18.21 -1.93
CA VAL A 217 -12.86 17.09 -1.07
C VAL A 217 -13.24 15.88 -1.92
N LEU A 218 -13.91 16.08 -3.05
CA LEU A 218 -14.31 15.02 -3.96
C LEU A 218 -13.18 14.54 -4.89
N LEU A 219 -11.98 15.12 -4.81
CA LEU A 219 -10.85 14.83 -5.70
C LEU A 219 -11.15 15.08 -7.18
N LEU A 220 -11.95 16.10 -7.46
CA LEU A 220 -12.39 16.51 -8.81
C LEU A 220 -11.93 17.93 -9.18
N ASN A 221 -10.99 18.51 -8.43
CA ASN A 221 -10.56 19.89 -8.65
C ASN A 221 -9.88 20.09 -10.01
N SER A 222 -9.11 19.12 -10.46
CA SER A 222 -8.46 19.14 -11.78
C SER A 222 -9.43 19.10 -12.97
N VAL A 223 -10.71 18.76 -12.76
CA VAL A 223 -11.73 18.65 -13.82
C VAL A 223 -12.79 19.74 -13.68
N LEU A 224 -13.26 20.00 -12.46
CA LEU A 224 -14.41 20.87 -12.18
C LEU A 224 -14.05 22.06 -11.28
N GLY A 225 -12.83 22.10 -10.76
CA GLY A 225 -12.40 23.11 -9.79
C GLY A 225 -11.91 24.40 -10.43
N PRO A 226 -11.83 25.50 -9.67
CA PRO A 226 -11.28 26.76 -10.14
C PRO A 226 -9.79 26.62 -10.51
N HIS A 227 -9.43 27.05 -11.72
CA HIS A 227 -8.07 26.91 -12.27
C HIS A 227 -7.07 27.97 -11.81
N ASP A 228 -7.52 28.99 -11.07
CA ASP A 228 -6.66 30.07 -10.54
C ASP A 228 -6.63 30.11 -9.00
N GLY A 229 -7.10 29.05 -8.34
CA GLY A 229 -7.17 28.98 -6.89
C GLY A 229 -5.82 28.69 -6.21
N PRO A 230 -5.57 29.20 -4.98
CA PRO A 230 -4.33 28.95 -4.25
C PRO A 230 -4.11 27.46 -3.90
N THR A 231 -5.20 26.70 -3.79
CA THR A 231 -5.18 25.27 -3.41
C THR A 231 -5.18 24.31 -4.60
N GLN A 232 -5.16 24.81 -5.83
CA GLN A 232 -5.34 23.99 -7.04
C GLN A 232 -4.27 22.88 -7.18
N TRP A 233 -3.06 23.12 -6.69
CA TRP A 233 -1.92 22.20 -6.75
C TRP A 233 -1.67 21.47 -5.42
N HIS A 234 -2.48 21.68 -4.38
CA HIS A 234 -2.18 21.06 -3.09
C HIS A 234 -2.31 19.54 -3.12
N PHE A 235 -3.31 19.01 -3.84
CA PHE A 235 -3.63 17.59 -3.89
C PHE A 235 -3.68 17.00 -5.31
N TRP A 236 -3.18 17.72 -6.32
CA TRP A 236 -3.23 17.30 -7.73
C TRP A 236 -2.67 15.88 -7.95
N PHE A 237 -1.63 15.48 -7.20
CA PHE A 237 -1.03 14.16 -7.34
C PHE A 237 -2.00 13.06 -6.92
N ILE A 238 -2.72 13.25 -5.80
CA ILE A 238 -3.70 12.27 -5.32
C ILE A 238 -4.87 12.20 -6.30
N GLU A 239 -5.37 13.34 -6.78
CA GLU A 239 -6.42 13.38 -7.80
C GLU A 239 -6.01 12.62 -9.06
N ALA A 240 -4.83 12.93 -9.61
CA ALA A 240 -4.31 12.28 -10.80
C ALA A 240 -4.12 10.78 -10.58
N LEU A 241 -3.53 10.38 -9.45
CA LEU A 241 -3.31 8.97 -9.13
C LEU A 241 -4.64 8.21 -9.00
N VAL A 242 -5.62 8.76 -8.28
CA VAL A 242 -6.93 8.13 -8.10
C VAL A 242 -7.67 8.02 -9.43
N ALA A 243 -7.70 9.08 -10.24
CA ALA A 243 -8.31 9.05 -11.56
C ALA A 243 -7.66 7.98 -12.44
N ILE A 244 -6.33 7.93 -12.49
CA ILE A 244 -5.58 6.92 -13.24
C ILE A 244 -5.90 5.51 -12.76
N LEU A 245 -5.94 5.27 -11.44
CA LEU A 245 -6.27 3.95 -10.88
C LEU A 245 -7.71 3.55 -11.20
N VAL A 246 -8.67 4.47 -11.13
CA VAL A 246 -10.07 4.22 -11.50
C VAL A 246 -10.19 3.86 -12.97
N VAL A 247 -9.56 4.64 -13.86
CA VAL A 247 -9.57 4.37 -15.31
C VAL A 247 -8.86 3.04 -15.62
N ALA A 248 -7.70 2.78 -15.03
CA ALA A 248 -6.99 1.50 -15.22
C ALA A 248 -7.84 0.31 -14.72
N THR A 249 -8.54 0.47 -13.60
CA THR A 249 -9.46 -0.55 -13.07
C THR A 249 -10.64 -0.77 -14.01
N ALA A 250 -11.24 0.30 -14.53
CA ALA A 250 -12.34 0.24 -15.48
C ALA A 250 -11.92 -0.44 -16.79
N LEU A 251 -10.72 -0.14 -17.31
CA LEU A 251 -10.14 -0.80 -18.48
C LEU A 251 -10.00 -2.30 -18.24
N ILE A 252 -9.39 -2.71 -17.12
CA ILE A 252 -9.22 -4.14 -16.78
C ILE A 252 -10.56 -4.83 -16.47
N ALA A 253 -11.59 -4.08 -16.07
CA ALA A 253 -12.94 -4.63 -15.89
C ALA A 253 -13.55 -5.12 -17.21
N VAL A 254 -13.11 -4.59 -18.35
CA VAL A 254 -13.56 -5.04 -19.69
C VAL A 254 -12.97 -6.42 -20.01
N PRO A 255 -13.79 -7.45 -20.31
CA PRO A 255 -13.28 -8.82 -20.55
C PRO A 255 -12.32 -8.94 -21.73
N ALA A 256 -12.48 -8.09 -22.75
CA ALA A 256 -11.55 -8.05 -23.88
C ALA A 256 -10.17 -7.55 -23.45
N VAL A 257 -10.12 -6.49 -22.65
CA VAL A 257 -8.86 -5.90 -22.17
C VAL A 257 -8.15 -6.83 -21.20
N ASP A 258 -8.86 -7.48 -20.26
CA ASP A 258 -8.25 -8.50 -19.37
C ASP A 258 -7.62 -9.65 -20.17
N ARG A 259 -8.28 -10.12 -21.23
CA ARG A 259 -7.70 -11.14 -22.13
C ARG A 259 -6.45 -10.63 -22.86
N ILE A 260 -6.47 -9.40 -23.35
CA ILE A 260 -5.31 -8.77 -24.00
C ILE A 260 -4.16 -8.61 -23.00
N GLU A 261 -4.43 -8.16 -21.77
CA GLU A 261 -3.45 -8.00 -20.71
C GLU A 261 -2.75 -9.33 -20.38
N ARG A 262 -3.53 -10.41 -20.28
CA ARG A 262 -2.97 -11.76 -20.03
C ARG A 262 -2.15 -12.29 -21.20
N ARG A 263 -2.58 -12.02 -22.44
CA ARG A 263 -1.89 -12.47 -23.66
C ARG A 263 -0.63 -11.65 -23.96
N TYR A 264 -0.68 -10.34 -23.72
CA TYR A 264 0.36 -9.38 -24.02
C TYR A 264 0.68 -8.50 -22.80
N PRO A 265 1.21 -9.08 -21.71
CA PRO A 265 1.40 -8.38 -20.43
C PRO A 265 2.35 -7.20 -20.55
N PHE A 266 3.31 -7.25 -21.48
CA PHE A 266 4.22 -6.14 -21.77
C PHE A 266 3.68 -5.19 -22.85
N GLY A 267 2.99 -5.71 -23.87
CA GLY A 267 2.53 -4.93 -25.02
C GLY A 267 1.42 -3.94 -24.64
N LEU A 268 0.44 -4.38 -23.84
CA LEU A 268 -0.68 -3.53 -23.42
C LEU A 268 -0.22 -2.22 -22.72
N PRO A 269 0.59 -2.26 -21.63
CA PRO A 269 1.02 -1.02 -20.98
C PRO A 269 1.90 -0.14 -21.86
N LEU A 270 2.68 -0.71 -22.79
CA LEU A 270 3.45 0.08 -23.76
C LEU A 270 2.53 0.82 -24.74
N THR A 271 1.47 0.16 -25.23
CA THR A 271 0.44 0.82 -26.05
C THR A 271 -0.30 1.91 -25.29
N LEU A 272 -0.65 1.66 -24.01
CA LEU A 272 -1.26 2.68 -23.15
C LEU A 272 -0.33 3.88 -22.91
N ALA A 273 0.97 3.63 -22.74
CA ALA A 273 1.97 4.69 -22.66
C ALA A 273 2.04 5.49 -23.96
N ALA A 274 2.10 4.83 -25.11
CA ALA A 274 2.09 5.48 -26.42
C ALA A 274 0.83 6.35 -26.63
N LEU A 275 -0.35 5.87 -26.22
CA LEU A 275 -1.58 6.65 -26.27
C LEU A 275 -1.52 7.88 -25.36
N GLY A 276 -0.98 7.75 -24.14
CA GLY A 276 -0.79 8.89 -23.24
C GLY A 276 0.28 9.88 -23.71
N LEU A 277 1.19 9.49 -24.61
CA LEU A 277 2.13 10.43 -25.22
C LEU A 277 1.46 11.34 -26.25
N VAL A 278 0.34 10.94 -26.85
CA VAL A 278 -0.44 11.78 -27.76
C VAL A 278 -0.90 13.06 -27.06
N THR A 279 -1.33 12.95 -25.81
CA THR A 279 -1.75 14.09 -24.98
C THR A 279 -0.57 14.88 -24.45
N ARG A 280 0.55 14.22 -24.12
CA ARG A 280 1.80 14.89 -23.72
C ARG A 280 2.32 15.84 -24.80
N TYR A 281 2.36 15.41 -26.06
CA TYR A 281 2.86 16.21 -27.18
C TYR A 281 1.78 17.08 -27.84
N ASP A 282 0.59 17.13 -27.25
CA ASP A 282 -0.56 17.87 -27.76
C ASP A 282 -0.83 17.67 -29.26
N LEU A 283 -0.65 16.44 -29.76
CA LEU A 283 -0.83 16.13 -31.19
C LEU A 283 -2.24 16.51 -31.73
N PRO A 284 -3.33 16.39 -30.95
CA PRO A 284 -4.66 16.81 -31.39
C PRO A 284 -4.96 18.29 -31.16
N GLY A 285 -4.04 19.09 -30.61
CA GLY A 285 -4.28 20.49 -30.24
C GLY A 285 -5.30 20.67 -29.11
N LEU A 286 -5.36 19.71 -28.18
CA LEU A 286 -6.27 19.76 -27.03
C LEU A 286 -5.96 20.94 -26.11
N ALA A 287 -4.69 21.36 -26.01
CA ALA A 287 -4.33 22.53 -25.21
C ALA A 287 -4.99 23.82 -25.72
N ALA A 288 -5.32 23.90 -27.02
CA ALA A 288 -6.06 25.02 -27.59
C ALA A 288 -7.57 24.98 -27.26
N LEU A 289 -8.10 23.82 -26.85
CA LEU A 289 -9.51 23.63 -26.51
C LEU A 289 -9.80 23.88 -25.02
N GLY A 290 -8.78 24.14 -24.20
CA GLY A 290 -8.91 24.47 -22.78
C GLY A 290 -7.96 23.67 -21.88
N HIS A 291 -8.28 23.63 -20.59
CA HIS A 291 -7.47 22.93 -19.59
C HIS A 291 -7.58 21.42 -19.74
N VAL A 292 -6.44 20.75 -19.97
CA VAL A 292 -6.36 19.29 -19.97
C VAL A 292 -6.07 18.79 -18.56
N PRO A 293 -6.91 17.92 -17.96
CA PRO A 293 -6.70 17.44 -16.61
C PRO A 293 -5.32 16.80 -16.44
N SER A 294 -4.65 17.10 -15.32
CA SER A 294 -3.29 16.61 -15.04
C SER A 294 -3.15 15.10 -15.24
N ALA A 295 -4.14 14.32 -14.80
CA ALA A 295 -4.18 12.86 -14.96
C ALA A 295 -3.98 12.41 -16.42
N VAL A 296 -4.58 13.12 -17.38
CA VAL A 296 -4.53 12.82 -18.81
C VAL A 296 -3.13 13.08 -19.38
N VAL A 297 -2.45 14.13 -18.90
CA VAL A 297 -1.11 14.52 -19.36
C VAL A 297 -0.04 13.60 -18.80
N VAL A 298 -0.18 13.11 -17.56
CA VAL A 298 0.87 12.32 -16.88
C VAL A 298 0.62 10.81 -16.86
N PHE A 299 -0.55 10.32 -17.32
CA PHE A 299 -0.89 8.89 -17.30
C PHE A 299 0.17 7.99 -17.96
N TRP A 300 0.85 8.45 -19.00
CA TRP A 300 1.88 7.66 -19.67
C TRP A 300 3.05 7.28 -18.74
N LEU A 301 3.37 8.07 -17.71
CA LEU A 301 4.37 7.70 -16.69
C LEU A 301 3.93 6.49 -15.87
N PHE A 302 2.65 6.43 -15.49
CA PHE A 302 2.06 5.27 -14.83
C PHE A 302 2.12 4.05 -15.74
N ALA A 303 1.73 4.21 -17.01
CA ALA A 303 1.76 3.12 -17.99
C ALA A 303 3.19 2.60 -18.25
N LEU A 304 4.20 3.48 -18.32
CA LEU A 304 5.60 3.06 -18.39
C LEU A 304 6.04 2.31 -17.12
N GLY A 305 5.63 2.76 -15.94
CA GLY A 305 5.86 2.04 -14.68
C GLY A 305 5.28 0.63 -14.69
N TRP A 306 4.04 0.48 -15.18
CA TRP A 306 3.42 -0.82 -15.39
C TRP A 306 4.22 -1.66 -16.39
N ALA A 307 4.62 -1.10 -17.54
CA ALA A 307 5.46 -1.81 -18.52
C ALA A 307 6.79 -2.28 -17.90
N ALA A 308 7.43 -1.45 -17.06
CA ALA A 308 8.64 -1.80 -16.34
C ALA A 308 8.46 -3.03 -15.43
N ALA A 309 7.34 -3.12 -14.71
CA ALA A 309 7.03 -4.29 -13.88
C ALA A 309 6.81 -5.58 -14.69
N ARG A 310 6.40 -5.46 -15.96
CA ARG A 310 6.17 -6.60 -16.87
C ARG A 310 7.39 -6.89 -17.76
N ALA A 311 8.48 -6.13 -17.65
CA ALA A 311 9.69 -6.29 -18.43
C ALA A 311 10.58 -7.42 -17.88
N THR A 312 10.40 -8.63 -18.41
CA THR A 312 11.18 -9.81 -18.01
C THR A 312 12.46 -9.97 -18.84
N ARG A 313 12.44 -9.58 -20.12
CA ARG A 313 13.60 -9.66 -21.03
C ARG A 313 14.42 -8.38 -21.01
N THR A 314 15.74 -8.50 -21.19
CA THR A 314 16.65 -7.34 -21.32
C THR A 314 16.20 -6.37 -22.40
N ALA A 315 15.78 -6.89 -23.57
CA ALA A 315 15.24 -6.04 -24.64
C ALA A 315 14.04 -5.21 -24.18
N GLN A 316 13.11 -5.80 -23.42
CA GLN A 316 11.95 -5.07 -22.88
C GLN A 316 12.39 -3.99 -21.90
N ARG A 317 13.34 -4.29 -20.99
CA ARG A 317 13.90 -3.31 -20.06
C ARG A 317 14.54 -2.14 -20.79
N VAL A 318 15.36 -2.42 -21.81
CA VAL A 318 15.94 -1.40 -22.69
C VAL A 318 14.85 -0.57 -23.36
N THR A 319 13.80 -1.19 -23.91
CA THR A 319 12.68 -0.46 -24.53
C THR A 319 12.00 0.50 -23.56
N VAL A 320 11.66 0.08 -22.34
CA VAL A 320 10.99 0.98 -21.38
C VAL A 320 11.93 2.08 -20.88
N THR A 321 13.22 1.77 -20.66
CA THR A 321 14.21 2.79 -20.29
C THR A 321 14.43 3.79 -21.42
N ALA A 322 14.52 3.33 -22.68
CA ALA A 322 14.63 4.19 -23.85
C ALA A 322 13.40 5.08 -24.03
N ALA A 323 12.19 4.52 -23.83
CA ALA A 323 10.96 5.32 -23.83
C ALA A 323 11.04 6.44 -22.78
N ALA A 324 11.40 6.15 -21.53
CA ALA A 324 11.57 7.19 -20.51
C ALA A 324 12.65 8.23 -20.88
N LEU A 325 13.80 7.80 -21.43
CA LEU A 325 14.87 8.70 -21.86
C LEU A 325 14.45 9.63 -23.00
N LEU A 326 13.66 9.15 -23.94
CA LEU A 326 13.21 9.92 -25.11
C LEU A 326 11.99 10.79 -24.82
N THR A 327 11.15 10.35 -23.87
CA THR A 327 9.85 10.97 -23.64
C THR A 327 9.71 11.62 -22.27
N VAL A 328 10.72 11.66 -21.40
CA VAL A 328 10.70 12.54 -20.21
C VAL A 328 11.23 13.92 -20.53
N PRO A 329 12.37 14.08 -21.25
CA PRO A 329 12.94 15.39 -21.54
C PRO A 329 11.96 16.33 -22.27
N GLY A 330 12.03 17.62 -21.93
CA GLY A 330 11.15 18.66 -22.47
C GLY A 330 9.74 18.68 -21.86
N LEU A 331 9.45 17.86 -20.85
CA LEU A 331 8.15 17.90 -20.16
C LEU A 331 7.98 19.16 -19.32
N PHE A 332 9.07 19.59 -18.66
CA PHE A 332 9.06 20.69 -17.71
C PHE A 332 9.97 21.84 -18.13
N GLY A 333 10.86 21.61 -19.10
CA GLY A 333 11.92 22.57 -19.42
C GLY A 333 12.95 22.72 -18.29
N GLU A 334 12.98 21.77 -17.34
CA GLU A 334 13.88 21.75 -16.19
C GLU A 334 14.77 20.49 -16.27
N PRO A 335 15.97 20.55 -16.88
CA PRO A 335 16.79 19.37 -17.17
C PRO A 335 17.13 18.53 -15.93
N PHE A 336 17.40 19.17 -14.78
CA PHE A 336 17.69 18.46 -13.53
C PHE A 336 16.50 17.64 -13.01
N ARG A 337 15.28 18.19 -13.11
CA ARG A 337 14.05 17.48 -12.72
C ARG A 337 13.80 16.29 -13.62
N GLU A 338 14.01 16.46 -14.92
CA GLU A 338 13.82 15.43 -15.93
C GLU A 338 14.86 14.30 -15.76
N ALA A 339 16.13 14.66 -15.55
CA ALA A 339 17.20 13.71 -15.25
C ALA A 339 16.93 12.93 -13.96
N PHE A 340 16.42 13.58 -12.91
CA PHE A 340 16.03 12.90 -11.66
C PHE A 340 14.96 11.83 -11.89
N ILE A 341 13.92 12.14 -12.68
CA ILE A 341 12.84 11.20 -13.00
C ILE A 341 13.39 10.02 -13.82
N VAL A 342 14.19 10.30 -14.86
CA VAL A 342 14.80 9.27 -15.70
C VAL A 342 15.73 8.36 -14.88
N ALA A 343 16.58 8.93 -14.02
CA ALA A 343 17.49 8.17 -13.17
C ALA A 343 16.73 7.26 -12.18
N GLY A 344 15.70 7.80 -11.52
CA GLY A 344 14.83 7.01 -10.65
C GLY A 344 14.10 5.89 -11.39
N PHE A 345 13.65 6.17 -12.61
CA PHE A 345 13.01 5.18 -13.46
C PHE A 345 13.98 4.08 -13.92
N ALA A 346 15.18 4.45 -14.35
CA ALA A 346 16.23 3.50 -14.71
C ALA A 346 16.60 2.61 -13.51
N LEU A 347 16.72 3.19 -12.31
CA LEU A 347 16.94 2.43 -11.09
C LEU A 347 15.83 1.40 -10.85
N LEU A 348 14.56 1.81 -11.00
CA LEU A 348 13.40 0.92 -10.84
C LEU A 348 13.42 -0.27 -11.81
N VAL A 349 13.87 -0.06 -13.06
CA VAL A 349 13.91 -1.10 -14.11
C VAL A 349 15.08 -2.07 -13.92
N TRP A 350 16.26 -1.55 -13.61
CA TRP A 350 17.51 -2.31 -13.68
C TRP A 350 17.97 -2.86 -12.33
N VAL A 351 17.61 -2.19 -11.24
CA VAL A 351 18.05 -2.53 -9.90
C VAL A 351 16.81 -2.86 -9.07
N PRO A 352 16.39 -4.13 -8.95
CA PRO A 352 15.20 -4.48 -8.16
C PRO A 352 15.43 -4.31 -6.65
N ARG A 353 16.70 -4.40 -6.23
CA ARG A 353 17.14 -4.52 -4.84
C ARG A 353 18.39 -3.67 -4.62
N LEU A 354 18.38 -2.83 -3.59
CA LEU A 354 19.51 -1.99 -3.19
C LEU A 354 20.17 -2.56 -1.93
N PRO A 355 21.51 -2.59 -1.88
CA PRO A 355 22.21 -2.93 -0.64
C PRO A 355 21.90 -1.88 0.43
N SER A 356 21.55 -2.34 1.64
CA SER A 356 21.07 -1.47 2.71
C SER A 356 21.51 -1.93 4.10
N ARG A 357 21.21 -1.10 5.10
CA ARG A 357 21.44 -1.33 6.52
C ARG A 357 20.10 -1.39 7.26
N PRO A 358 19.98 -2.10 8.40
CA PRO A 358 18.72 -2.19 9.14
C PRO A 358 18.07 -0.84 9.48
N VAL A 359 18.88 0.16 9.86
CA VAL A 359 18.40 1.51 10.15
C VAL A 359 17.81 2.16 8.90
N LEU A 360 18.51 2.08 7.77
CA LEU A 360 18.05 2.66 6.51
C LEU A 360 16.78 1.98 6.00
N ASN A 361 16.67 0.65 6.13
CA ASN A 361 15.44 -0.10 5.82
C ASN A 361 14.27 0.42 6.65
N ARG A 362 14.44 0.56 7.97
CA ARG A 362 13.37 1.06 8.84
C ARG A 362 12.96 2.50 8.50
N VAL A 363 13.92 3.37 8.23
CA VAL A 363 13.61 4.77 7.86
C VAL A 363 12.89 4.82 6.51
N ALA A 364 13.42 4.15 5.49
CA ALA A 364 12.82 4.12 4.16
C ALA A 364 11.42 3.49 4.19
N ALA A 365 11.25 2.38 4.91
CA ALA A 365 9.96 1.74 5.07
C ALA A 365 8.94 2.64 5.80
N THR A 366 9.37 3.33 6.85
CA THR A 366 8.51 4.25 7.61
C THR A 366 8.05 5.43 6.75
N LEU A 367 8.97 6.03 5.98
CA LEU A 367 8.68 7.13 5.06
C LEU A 367 7.77 6.68 3.91
N ALA A 368 8.10 5.55 3.28
CA ALA A 368 7.34 4.99 2.17
C ALA A 368 5.92 4.59 2.61
N GLY A 369 5.79 3.93 3.76
CA GLY A 369 4.51 3.51 4.35
C GLY A 369 3.68 4.67 4.92
N SER A 370 4.28 5.83 5.18
CA SER A 370 3.58 7.04 5.65
C SER A 370 3.41 8.10 4.56
N SER A 371 3.86 7.82 3.33
CA SER A 371 3.98 8.81 2.25
C SER A 371 2.68 9.53 1.92
N LEU A 372 1.53 8.82 1.94
CA LEU A 372 0.21 9.42 1.75
C LEU A 372 -0.09 10.48 2.82
N TYR A 373 0.08 10.14 4.10
CA TYR A 373 -0.22 11.04 5.20
C TYR A 373 0.75 12.21 5.26
N ILE A 374 2.05 11.97 5.01
CA ILE A 374 3.05 13.04 4.87
C ILE A 374 2.63 14.03 3.76
N TYR A 375 2.20 13.51 2.61
CA TYR A 375 1.72 14.36 1.52
C TYR A 375 0.44 15.11 1.89
N LEU A 376 -0.49 14.50 2.62
CA LEU A 376 -1.73 15.15 3.04
C LEU A 376 -1.49 16.28 4.05
N THR A 377 -0.58 16.11 5.01
CA THR A 377 -0.47 17.00 6.17
C THR A 377 0.55 18.14 6.00
N HIS A 378 1.53 18.02 5.09
CA HIS A 378 2.64 19.00 5.03
C HIS A 378 2.18 20.44 4.70
N TRP A 379 1.11 20.61 3.93
CA TRP A 379 0.54 21.93 3.63
C TRP A 379 0.00 22.65 4.86
N GLN A 380 -0.45 21.92 5.89
CA GLN A 380 -0.90 22.51 7.16
C GLN A 380 0.27 22.83 8.09
N VAL A 381 1.37 22.09 7.98
CA VAL A 381 2.59 22.33 8.80
C VAL A 381 3.36 23.54 8.28
N LEU A 382 3.44 23.71 6.96
CA LEU A 382 4.21 24.77 6.32
C LEU A 382 3.92 26.19 6.83
N PRO A 383 2.67 26.69 6.87
CA PRO A 383 2.40 28.05 7.34
C PRO A 383 2.71 28.25 8.83
N VAL A 384 2.71 27.19 9.64
CA VAL A 384 2.96 27.25 11.08
C VAL A 384 4.45 27.24 11.41
N VAL A 385 5.21 26.34 10.80
CA VAL A 385 6.63 26.11 11.15
C VAL A 385 7.59 26.78 10.17
N GLY A 386 7.18 26.93 8.91
CA GLY A 386 7.97 27.53 7.83
C GLY A 386 8.54 28.92 8.14
N PRO A 387 7.80 29.82 8.82
CA PRO A 387 8.33 31.12 9.22
C PRO A 387 9.52 31.05 10.20
N TRP A 388 9.69 29.96 10.94
CA TRP A 388 10.79 29.81 11.91
C TRP A 388 12.04 29.17 11.30
N SER A 389 11.89 28.07 10.56
CA SER A 389 12.99 27.42 9.84
C SER A 389 12.43 26.47 8.79
N ARG A 390 13.02 26.50 7.59
CA ARG A 390 12.63 25.63 6.47
C ARG A 390 12.99 24.17 6.75
N GLU A 391 14.16 23.94 7.34
CA GLU A 391 14.66 22.61 7.70
C GLU A 391 13.79 21.99 8.79
N LEU A 392 13.42 22.79 9.80
CA LEU A 392 12.51 22.36 10.85
C LEU A 392 11.12 22.04 10.28
N ALA A 393 10.60 22.86 9.38
CA ALA A 393 9.31 22.61 8.73
C ALA A 393 9.29 21.29 7.94
N LEU A 394 10.40 20.94 7.27
CA LEU A 394 10.54 19.63 6.63
C LEU A 394 10.49 18.49 7.65
N VAL A 395 11.30 18.54 8.71
CA VAL A 395 11.35 17.49 9.73
C VAL A 395 10.00 17.32 10.43
N VAL A 396 9.35 18.42 10.80
CA VAL A 396 8.02 18.39 11.43
C VAL A 396 6.97 17.86 10.46
N SER A 397 7.00 18.22 9.18
CA SER A 397 6.07 17.69 8.18
C SER A 397 6.17 16.18 8.03
N LEU A 398 7.40 15.64 8.00
CA LEU A 398 7.64 14.20 7.97
C LEU A 398 7.13 13.53 9.26
N ALA A 399 7.44 14.11 10.42
CA ALA A 399 7.05 13.57 11.72
C ALA A 399 5.52 13.54 11.92
N VAL A 400 4.82 14.63 11.58
CA VAL A 400 3.36 14.73 11.64
C VAL A 400 2.72 13.68 10.74
N GLY A 401 3.16 13.55 9.49
CA GLY A 401 2.62 12.55 8.57
C GLY A 401 2.83 11.10 9.06
N ILE A 402 4.01 10.79 9.62
CA ILE A 402 4.29 9.49 10.25
C ILE A 402 3.38 9.26 11.46
N GLY A 403 3.18 10.27 12.30
CA GLY A 403 2.28 10.22 13.46
C GLY A 403 0.83 9.95 13.06
N CYS A 404 0.31 10.67 12.06
CA CYS A 404 -1.03 10.47 11.50
C CYS A 404 -1.18 9.05 10.94
N ALA A 405 -0.19 8.57 10.18
CA ALA A 405 -0.21 7.20 9.64
C ALA A 405 -0.24 6.13 10.75
N ALA A 406 0.49 6.35 11.85
CA ALA A 406 0.49 5.45 13.00
C ALA A 406 -0.86 5.49 13.75
N LEU A 407 -1.47 6.67 13.89
CA LEU A 407 -2.77 6.82 14.53
C LEU A 407 -3.85 6.08 13.74
N VAL A 408 -3.93 6.29 12.43
CA VAL A 408 -4.95 5.64 11.59
C VAL A 408 -4.81 4.12 11.61
N ARG A 409 -3.58 3.59 11.63
CA ARG A 409 -3.34 2.14 11.77
C ARG A 409 -3.84 1.56 13.10
N ARG A 410 -3.86 2.35 14.18
CA ARG A 410 -4.31 1.90 15.51
C ARG A 410 -5.83 1.97 15.72
N LEU A 411 -6.54 2.84 15.01
CA LEU A 411 -7.98 3.05 15.21
C LEU A 411 -8.83 1.76 15.02
N PRO A 412 -8.62 0.92 13.99
CA PRO A 412 -9.38 -0.31 13.81
C PRO A 412 -9.14 -1.34 14.93
N ALA A 413 -7.92 -1.39 15.49
CA ALA A 413 -7.55 -2.27 16.60
C ALA A 413 -8.22 -1.82 17.91
N MET A 414 -8.25 -0.51 18.17
CA MET A 414 -8.90 0.08 19.35
C MET A 414 -10.43 -0.03 19.29
N ALA A 415 -11.04 0.21 18.12
CA ALA A 415 -12.48 0.07 17.92
C ALA A 415 -12.96 -1.38 18.16
N ARG A 416 -12.19 -2.37 17.68
CA ARG A 416 -12.45 -3.80 17.95
C ARG A 416 -12.26 -4.19 19.40
N GLY A 417 -11.31 -3.59 20.11
CA GLY A 417 -11.13 -3.79 21.56
C GLY A 417 -12.30 -3.25 22.38
N ARG A 418 -12.81 -2.05 22.01
CA ARG A 418 -13.95 -1.41 22.69
C ARG A 418 -15.28 -2.11 22.41
N LEU A 419 -15.53 -2.53 21.18
CA LEU A 419 -16.73 -3.29 20.84
C LEU A 419 -16.80 -4.64 21.57
N ARG A 420 -15.66 -5.29 21.83
CA ARG A 420 -15.57 -6.53 22.64
C ARG A 420 -15.78 -6.30 24.13
N ALA A 421 -15.47 -5.12 24.63
CA ALA A 421 -15.73 -4.74 26.02
C ALA A 421 -17.19 -4.28 26.25
N ALA A 422 -17.90 -3.93 25.18
CA ALA A 422 -19.28 -3.42 25.21
C ALA A 422 -20.36 -4.47 24.88
N THR A 423 -19.97 -5.68 24.46
CA THR A 423 -20.90 -6.81 24.31
C THR A 423 -20.85 -7.70 25.56
N PRO A 424 -21.94 -7.82 26.34
CA PRO A 424 -21.98 -8.61 27.57
C PRO A 424 -21.80 -10.12 27.36
#